data_AF-A0AAP8Q8C4-F1
#
_entry.id   AF-A0AAP8Q8C4-F1
#
_cell.length_a   1.000
_cell.length_b   1.000
_cell.length_c   1.000
_cell.angle_alpha   90.00
_cell.angle_beta   90.00
_cell.angle_gamma   90.00
#
_symmetry.space_group_name_H-M   'P 1'
#
loop_
_entity.id
_entity.type
_entity.pdbx_description
1 polymer ?
#
loop_
_entity_poly.entity_id
_entity_poly.type
_entity_poly.pdbx_seq_one_letter_code
_entity_poly.pdbx_strand_id
1 'polypeptide(L)'
;MICYLKAILVMLDMSQQELADTLGVSRNTITSLARNKSVPNLMLAYDIVDALNDRAAEQGLQKLWTVEQIWDRKKSQLDMQNQS
;
A
#
# COMPACT_ATOMS: atom_id res chain seq x y z
N MET A 1 -11.41 4.03 4.92
CA MET A 1 -10.01 4.05 4.42
C MET A 1 -10.05 3.56 3.00
N ILE A 2 -9.46 4.31 2.07
CA ILE A 2 -9.20 3.81 0.72
C ILE A 2 -7.80 3.18 0.77
N CYS A 3 -7.65 2.00 0.17
CA CYS A 3 -6.37 1.33 0.05
C CYS A 3 -6.04 1.18 -1.44
N TYR A 4 -4.92 1.73 -1.85
CA TYR A 4 -4.48 1.74 -3.26
C TYR A 4 -3.53 0.59 -3.59
N LEU A 5 -3.19 -0.26 -2.61
CA LEU A 5 -2.24 -1.37 -2.77
C LEU A 5 -2.54 -2.26 -3.98
N LYS A 6 -3.83 -2.61 -4.20
CA LYS A 6 -4.21 -3.45 -5.36
C LYS A 6 -3.93 -2.77 -6.69
N ALA A 7 -4.16 -1.47 -6.81
CA ALA A 7 -3.89 -0.73 -8.05
C ALA A 7 -2.38 -0.65 -8.31
N ILE A 8 -1.60 -0.41 -7.26
CA ILE A 8 -0.14 -0.33 -7.35
C ILE A 8 0.47 -1.67 -7.78
N LEU A 9 0.00 -2.78 -7.20
CA LEU A 9 0.42 -4.13 -7.58
C LEU A 9 0.17 -4.42 -9.07
N VAL A 10 -0.99 -4.04 -9.59
CA VAL A 10 -1.30 -4.18 -11.03
C VAL A 10 -0.38 -3.30 -11.88
N MET A 11 -0.09 -2.07 -11.46
CA MET A 11 0.82 -1.18 -12.18
C MET A 11 2.25 -1.72 -12.26
N LEU A 12 2.69 -2.48 -11.25
CA LEU A 12 4.02 -3.07 -11.16
C LEU A 12 4.10 -4.49 -11.73
N ASP A 13 3.02 -5.01 -12.31
CA ASP A 13 2.90 -6.42 -12.71
C ASP A 13 3.38 -7.37 -11.60
N MET A 14 2.94 -7.09 -10.37
CA MET A 14 3.34 -7.80 -9.16
C MET A 14 2.11 -8.47 -8.55
N SER A 15 2.15 -9.78 -8.36
CA SER A 15 1.08 -10.52 -7.72
C SER A 15 1.09 -10.33 -6.20
N GLN A 16 -0.07 -10.57 -5.57
CA GLN A 16 -0.18 -10.58 -4.11
C GLN A 16 0.64 -11.69 -3.45
N GLN A 17 0.94 -12.77 -4.18
CA GLN A 17 1.77 -13.86 -3.68
C GLN A 17 3.24 -13.44 -3.67
N GLU A 18 3.73 -12.86 -4.77
CA GLU A 18 5.11 -12.36 -4.84
C GLU A 18 5.39 -11.31 -3.77
N LEU A 19 4.47 -10.36 -3.55
CA LEU A 19 4.63 -9.39 -2.45
C LEU A 19 4.65 -10.07 -1.08
N ALA A 20 3.82 -11.10 -0.89
CA ALA A 20 3.77 -11.83 0.37
C ALA A 20 5.08 -12.60 0.62
N ASP A 21 5.63 -13.22 -0.43
CA ASP A 21 6.89 -13.96 -0.39
C ASP A 21 8.07 -13.01 -0.07
N THR A 22 8.12 -11.83 -0.71
CA THR A 22 9.13 -10.79 -0.42
C THR A 22 9.09 -10.35 1.05
N LEU A 23 7.90 -10.23 1.62
CA LEU A 23 7.70 -9.71 2.98
C LEU A 23 7.70 -10.79 4.07
N GLY A 24 7.81 -12.07 3.70
CA GLY A 24 7.74 -13.19 4.64
C GLY A 24 6.38 -13.32 5.35
N VAL A 25 5.30 -12.90 4.70
CA VAL A 25 3.92 -12.97 5.23
C VAL A 25 3.05 -13.90 4.38
N SER A 26 1.85 -14.21 4.87
CA SER A 26 0.88 -14.95 4.05
C SER A 26 0.26 -14.07 2.97
N ARG A 27 -0.07 -14.65 1.81
CA ARG A 27 -0.90 -13.99 0.78
C ARG A 27 -2.24 -13.50 1.32
N ASN A 28 -2.80 -14.20 2.31
CA ASN A 28 -4.04 -13.80 2.97
C ASN A 28 -3.88 -12.47 3.73
N THR A 29 -2.71 -12.21 4.31
CA THR A 29 -2.36 -10.93 4.91
C THR A 29 -2.48 -9.81 3.88
N ILE A 30 -1.81 -9.94 2.73
CA ILE A 30 -1.86 -8.95 1.63
C ILE A 30 -3.29 -8.76 1.11
N THR A 31 -4.02 -9.86 0.94
CA THR A 31 -5.43 -9.84 0.51
C THR A 31 -6.30 -9.07 1.50
N SER A 32 -6.13 -9.28 2.81
CA SER A 32 -6.88 -8.59 3.85
C SER A 32 -6.62 -7.09 3.85
N LEU A 33 -5.34 -6.69 3.72
CA LEU A 33 -4.93 -5.29 3.62
C LEU A 33 -5.51 -4.60 2.38
N ALA A 34 -5.36 -5.23 1.21
CA ALA A 34 -5.86 -4.70 -0.06
C ALA A 34 -7.39 -4.54 -0.10
N ARG A 35 -8.12 -5.31 0.71
CA ARG A 35 -9.59 -5.23 0.84
C ARG A 35 -10.05 -4.34 1.99
N ASN A 36 -9.15 -3.60 2.66
CA ASN A 36 -9.44 -2.81 3.85
C ASN A 36 -10.09 -3.64 4.99
N LYS A 37 -9.80 -4.95 5.07
CA LYS A 37 -10.29 -5.83 6.14
C LYS A 37 -9.42 -5.75 7.39
N SER A 38 -8.16 -5.38 7.23
CA SER A 38 -7.22 -5.07 8.30
C SER A 38 -6.36 -3.87 7.90
N VAL A 39 -5.72 -3.26 8.90
CA VAL A 39 -4.71 -2.20 8.75
C VAL A 39 -3.35 -2.82 9.08
N PRO A 40 -2.28 -2.54 8.33
CA PRO A 40 -0.96 -3.06 8.68
C PRO A 40 -0.48 -2.39 9.98
N ASN A 41 0.39 -3.07 10.73
CA ASN A 41 1.18 -2.36 11.73
C ASN A 41 2.19 -1.43 11.01
N LEU A 42 2.80 -0.50 11.77
CA LEU A 42 3.68 0.51 11.19
C LEU A 42 4.84 -0.11 10.41
N MET A 43 5.48 -1.13 10.96
CA MET A 43 6.60 -1.84 10.32
C MET A 43 6.19 -2.44 8.98
N LEU A 44 5.13 -3.25 8.95
CA LEU A 44 4.62 -3.85 7.73
C LEU A 44 4.17 -2.80 6.69
N ALA A 45 3.68 -1.65 7.12
CA ALA A 45 3.32 -0.57 6.22
C ALA A 45 4.55 -0.02 5.47
N TYR A 46 5.65 0.20 6.18
CA TYR A 46 6.92 0.63 5.59
C TYR A 46 7.56 -0.47 4.74
N ASP A 47 7.58 -1.71 5.23
CA ASP A 47 8.13 -2.84 4.45
C ASP A 47 7.40 -3.01 3.11
N ILE A 48 6.07 -2.85 3.10
CA ILE A 48 5.28 -2.84 1.86
C ILE A 48 5.70 -1.70 0.94
N VAL A 49 5.86 -0.48 1.47
CA VAL A 49 6.27 0.68 0.66
C VAL A 49 7.64 0.45 0.04
N ASP A 50 8.60 -0.04 0.80
CA ASP A 50 9.97 -0.29 0.34
C ASP A 50 9.96 -1.36 -0.76
N ALA A 51 9.29 -2.49 -0.54
CA ALA A 51 9.18 -3.55 -1.55
C ALA A 51 8.55 -3.07 -2.88
N LEU A 52 7.55 -2.19 -2.82
CA LEU A 52 6.92 -1.63 -4.01
C LEU A 52 7.84 -0.64 -4.73
N ASN A 53 8.57 0.19 -3.98
CA ASN A 53 9.50 1.17 -4.52
C ASN A 53 10.74 0.49 -5.14
N ASP A 54 11.25 -0.56 -4.51
CA ASP A 54 12.34 -1.38 -5.06
C ASP A 54 11.91 -2.02 -6.38
N ARG A 55 10.70 -2.61 -6.42
CA ARG A 55 10.13 -3.17 -7.66
C ARG A 55 9.96 -2.12 -8.75
N ALA A 56 9.54 -0.91 -8.40
CA ALA A 56 9.46 0.20 -9.35
C ALA A 56 10.83 0.60 -9.90
N ALA A 57 11.84 0.67 -9.03
CA ALA A 57 13.21 0.99 -9.40
C ALA A 57 13.81 -0.07 -10.34
N GLU A 58 13.56 -1.36 -10.09
CA GLU A 58 13.92 -2.47 -11.01
C GLU A 58 13.33 -2.29 -12.42
N GLN A 59 12.15 -1.69 -12.52
CA GLN A 59 11.45 -1.39 -13.78
C GLN A 59 11.84 -0.04 -14.39
N GLY A 60 12.77 0.71 -13.77
CA GLY A 60 13.19 2.03 -14.22
C GLY A 60 12.14 3.12 -13.99
N LEU A 61 11.13 2.88 -13.16
CA LEU A 61 10.12 3.87 -12.81
C LEU A 61 10.69 4.82 -11.75
N GLN A 62 10.54 6.13 -11.95
CA GLN A 62 10.92 7.15 -10.95
C GLN A 62 9.86 7.38 -9.88
N LYS A 63 8.78 6.59 -9.89
CA LYS A 63 7.65 6.78 -8.99
C LYS A 63 7.94 6.14 -7.63
N LEU A 64 7.79 6.92 -6.57
CA LEU A 64 7.86 6.47 -5.19
C LEU A 64 6.50 6.64 -4.51
N TRP A 65 6.08 5.63 -3.77
CA TRP A 65 4.89 5.69 -2.92
C TRP A 65 5.26 5.97 -1.47
N THR A 66 4.36 6.62 -0.75
CA THR A 66 4.41 6.75 0.73
C THR A 66 3.27 5.96 1.38
N VAL A 67 3.37 5.70 2.68
CA VAL A 67 2.33 5.00 3.45
C VAL A 67 0.98 5.70 3.30
N GLU A 68 0.93 7.04 3.37
CA GLU A 68 -0.29 7.84 3.26
C GLU A 68 -0.92 7.76 1.87
N GLN A 69 -0.10 7.61 0.83
CA GLN A 69 -0.58 7.43 -0.54
C GLN A 69 -1.16 6.03 -0.77
N ILE A 70 -0.67 5.01 -0.04
CA ILE A 70 -1.22 3.65 -0.13
C ILE A 70 -2.49 3.54 0.73
N TRP A 71 -2.49 4.12 1.94
CA TRP A 71 -3.60 4.08 2.89
C TRP A 71 -4.13 5.48 3.19
N ASP A 72 -5.08 5.92 2.38
CA ASP A 72 -5.73 7.21 2.57
C ASP A 72 -6.93 7.11 3.51
N ARG A 73 -6.93 7.92 4.56
CA ARG A 73 -8.14 8.20 5.33
C ARG A 73 -8.89 9.29 4.60
N LYS A 74 -10.00 8.94 3.91
CA LYS A 74 -10.99 9.94 3.46
C LYS A 74 -11.18 10.97 4.57
N LYS A 75 -10.75 12.21 4.35
CA LYS A 75 -11.10 13.33 5.24
C LYS A 75 -12.62 13.33 5.36
N SER A 76 -13.12 13.30 6.58
CA SER A 76 -14.54 13.50 6.81
C SER A 76 -14.88 14.94 6.44
N GLN A 77 -16.13 15.23 6.05
CA GLN A 77 -16.56 16.60 5.76
C GLN A 77 -16.34 17.56 6.96
N LEU A 78 -16.29 17.02 8.19
CA LEU A 78 -15.94 17.77 9.41
C LEU A 78 -14.48 18.22 9.45
N ASP A 79 -13.55 17.46 8.87
CA ASP A 79 -12.12 17.82 8.85
C ASP A 79 -11.82 18.97 7.87
N MET A 80 -12.73 19.23 6.93
CA MET A 80 -12.62 20.32 5.94
C MET A 80 -13.20 21.64 6.44
N GLN A 81 -14.12 21.61 7.42
CA GLN A 81 -14.74 22.80 8.01
C GLN A 81 -13.90 23.44 9.13
N ASN A 82 -13.01 22.69 9.78
CA ASN A 82 -12.18 23.19 10.88
C ASN A 82 -10.83 23.79 10.44
N GLN A 83 -10.65 24.07 9.14
CA GLN A 83 -9.44 24.71 8.59
C GLN A 83 -9.73 26.07 7.93
N SER A 84 -10.89 26.68 8.24
CA SER A 84 -11.29 28.03 7.77
C SER A 84 -11.21 29.05 8.90
#